data_AF-A0A3B7R9G0-F1
#
_entry.id   AF-A0A3B7R9G0-F1
#
_cell.length_a   1.000
_cell.length_b   1.000
_cell.length_c   1.000
_cell.angle_alpha   90.00
_cell.angle_beta   90.00
_cell.angle_gamma   90.00
#
_symmetry.space_group_name_H-M   'P 1'
#
loop_
_entity.id
_entity.type
_entity.pdbx_description
1 polymer ?
#
loop_
_entity_poly.entity_id
_entity_poly.type
_entity_poly.pdbx_seq_one_letter_code
_entity_poly.pdbx_strand_id
1 'polypeptide(L)'
;MSGAATAGRALAPDTLAGHARLVRLLSADVCRKLEEKNREKPLEKLDAEASKQLLLTTLLASVGQHAAQFGPMIEQAKATGRSPEETGRLVGQEVVLNLARTCPVSSGLIARMGMAEVKAKKEINVSDREKPTLTLVAKDICLGLEQRNQAQPFAKLGKDQRMQMLQEVMQQAFLKNADAMTKLYGSGVFLDAANMKPIGERVGLLMADTCPSYLMQLGLDHIDTQKNP
;
A
#
# COMPACT_ATOMS: atom_id res chain seq x y z
N MET A 1 -15.65 -5.71 -36.01
CA MET A 1 -15.30 -6.26 -34.69
C MET A 1 -13.80 -6.15 -34.53
N SER A 2 -13.31 -5.06 -33.96
CA SER A 2 -11.86 -4.82 -33.81
C SER A 2 -11.49 -5.05 -32.35
N GLY A 3 -10.77 -6.14 -32.10
CA GLY A 3 -10.22 -6.45 -30.78
C GLY A 3 -9.09 -5.49 -30.44
N ALA A 4 -9.26 -4.71 -29.38
CA ALA A 4 -8.18 -3.94 -28.79
C ALA A 4 -7.24 -4.92 -28.07
N ALA A 5 -6.06 -5.13 -28.64
CA ALA A 5 -4.97 -5.81 -27.95
C ALA A 5 -4.53 -4.93 -26.77
N THR A 6 -4.78 -5.42 -25.56
CA THR A 6 -4.26 -4.84 -24.33
C THR A 6 -2.74 -4.92 -24.39
N ALA A 7 -2.09 -3.81 -24.70
CA ALA A 7 -0.64 -3.69 -24.61
C ALA A 7 -0.26 -3.86 -23.13
N GLY A 8 0.13 -5.08 -22.76
CA GLY A 8 0.78 -5.33 -21.48
C GLY A 8 2.01 -4.43 -21.42
N ARG A 9 2.07 -3.54 -20.42
CA ARG A 9 3.26 -2.74 -20.11
C ARG A 9 4.47 -3.68 -20.09
N ALA A 10 5.35 -3.54 -21.08
CA ALA A 10 6.63 -4.23 -21.09
C ALA A 10 7.40 -3.79 -19.83
N LEU A 11 7.72 -4.76 -18.97
CA LEU A 11 8.57 -4.51 -17.81
C LEU A 11 9.94 -4.02 -18.32
N ALA A 12 10.54 -3.06 -17.61
CA ALA A 12 11.90 -2.61 -17.88
C ALA A 12 12.84 -3.83 -17.97
N PRO A 13 13.82 -3.84 -18.89
CA PRO A 13 14.76 -4.95 -19.01
C PRO A 13 15.48 -5.18 -17.68
N ASP A 14 15.56 -6.45 -17.30
CA ASP A 14 16.24 -6.89 -16.08
C ASP A 14 17.68 -6.34 -16.05
N THR A 15 17.99 -5.45 -15.09
CA THR A 15 19.37 -4.98 -14.86
C THR A 15 20.27 -6.09 -14.31
N LEU A 16 19.66 -7.17 -13.81
CA LEU A 16 20.29 -8.37 -13.31
C LEU A 16 19.48 -9.55 -13.85
N ALA A 17 20.12 -10.45 -14.60
CA ALA A 17 19.42 -11.45 -15.38
C ALA A 17 18.54 -12.35 -14.49
N GLY A 18 17.26 -12.47 -14.81
CA GLY A 18 16.32 -13.30 -14.06
C GLY A 18 15.76 -12.65 -12.80
N HIS A 19 16.11 -11.39 -12.51
CA HIS A 19 15.61 -10.61 -11.37
C HIS A 19 14.08 -10.53 -11.36
N ALA A 20 13.45 -10.03 -12.42
CA ALA A 20 11.99 -9.93 -12.45
C ALA A 20 11.29 -11.29 -12.39
N ARG A 21 11.92 -12.34 -12.93
CA ARG A 21 11.40 -13.72 -12.83
C ARG A 21 11.45 -14.19 -11.39
N LEU A 22 12.55 -13.98 -10.68
CA LEU A 22 12.71 -14.38 -9.28
C LEU A 22 11.74 -13.61 -8.39
N VAL A 23 11.60 -12.30 -8.57
CA VAL A 23 10.62 -11.48 -7.83
C VAL A 23 9.21 -12.04 -8.02
N ARG A 24 8.80 -12.35 -9.27
CA ARG A 24 7.49 -12.95 -9.54
C ARG A 24 7.29 -14.31 -8.87
N LEU A 25 8.30 -15.19 -8.91
CA LEU A 25 8.25 -16.51 -8.27
C LEU A 25 8.10 -16.37 -6.75
N LEU A 26 8.96 -15.55 -6.13
CA LEU A 26 8.92 -15.31 -4.69
C LEU A 26 7.60 -14.67 -4.26
N SER A 27 7.11 -13.64 -4.98
CA SER A 27 5.82 -13.02 -4.66
C SER A 27 4.65 -13.98 -4.80
N ALA A 28 4.63 -14.83 -5.83
CA ALA A 28 3.57 -15.84 -5.99
C ALA A 28 3.60 -16.88 -4.87
N ASP A 29 4.78 -17.38 -4.52
CA ASP A 29 4.93 -18.39 -3.46
C ASP A 29 4.61 -17.81 -2.08
N VAL A 30 5.10 -16.60 -1.77
CA VAL A 30 4.73 -15.89 -0.54
C VAL A 30 3.22 -15.64 -0.48
N CYS A 31 2.60 -15.18 -1.58
CA CYS A 31 1.17 -14.94 -1.59
C CYS A 31 0.38 -16.22 -1.30
N ARG A 32 0.70 -17.33 -1.97
CA ARG A 32 0.07 -18.63 -1.74
C ARG A 32 0.17 -19.06 -0.27
N LYS A 33 1.36 -18.97 0.32
CA LYS A 33 1.57 -19.30 1.74
C LYS A 33 0.78 -18.38 2.68
N LEU A 34 0.69 -17.08 2.37
CA LEU A 34 -0.13 -16.14 3.14
C LEU A 34 -1.62 -16.46 2.99
N GLU A 35 -2.10 -16.86 1.81
CA GLU A 35 -3.49 -17.29 1.61
C GLU A 35 -3.81 -18.55 2.42
N GLU A 36 -2.90 -19.53 2.43
CA GLU A 36 -3.02 -20.73 3.28
C GLU A 36 -3.12 -20.35 4.76
N LYS A 37 -2.21 -19.48 5.24
CA LYS A 37 -2.23 -18.98 6.61
C LYS A 37 -3.50 -18.19 6.93
N ASN A 38 -4.02 -17.42 5.98
CA ASN A 38 -5.27 -16.66 6.16
C ASN A 38 -6.49 -17.56 6.30
N ARG A 39 -6.50 -18.73 5.66
CA ARG A 39 -7.57 -19.73 5.82
C ARG A 39 -7.51 -20.39 7.20
N GLU A 40 -6.32 -20.59 7.76
CA GLU A 40 -6.14 -21.12 9.12
C GLU A 40 -6.52 -20.08 10.18
N LYS A 41 -6.08 -18.83 10.01
CA LYS A 41 -6.33 -17.72 10.93
C LYS A 41 -6.43 -16.41 10.14
N PRO A 42 -7.53 -15.64 10.28
CA PRO A 42 -7.68 -14.36 9.60
C PRO A 42 -6.49 -13.41 9.89
N LEU A 43 -5.73 -13.07 8.85
CA LEU A 43 -4.50 -12.26 8.98
C LEU A 43 -4.80 -10.80 9.29
N GLU A 44 -6.03 -10.35 9.03
CA GLU A 44 -6.56 -9.03 9.43
C GLU A 44 -6.50 -8.79 10.96
N LYS A 45 -6.45 -9.86 11.77
CA LYS A 45 -6.40 -9.78 13.24
C LYS A 45 -4.98 -9.67 13.79
N LEU A 46 -3.96 -9.76 12.95
CA LEU A 46 -2.58 -9.61 13.38
C LEU A 46 -2.27 -8.13 13.69
N ASP A 47 -1.47 -7.89 14.72
CA ASP A 47 -0.85 -6.56 14.90
C ASP A 47 0.31 -6.38 13.90
N ALA A 48 0.93 -5.20 13.91
CA ALA A 48 1.98 -4.87 12.96
C ALA A 48 3.24 -5.75 13.13
N GLU A 49 3.62 -6.10 14.36
CA GLU A 49 4.82 -6.90 14.61
C GLU A 49 4.60 -8.36 14.21
N ALA A 50 3.45 -8.94 14.56
CA ALA A 50 3.05 -10.27 14.10
C ALA A 50 2.92 -10.33 12.57
N SER A 51 2.42 -9.26 11.94
CA SER A 51 2.34 -9.15 10.48
C SER A 51 3.73 -9.14 9.84
N LYS A 52 4.66 -8.35 10.41
CA LYS A 52 6.06 -8.28 9.97
C LYS A 52 6.75 -9.62 10.11
N GLN A 53 6.64 -10.26 11.27
CA GLN A 53 7.26 -11.56 11.53
C GLN A 53 6.71 -12.64 10.59
N LEU A 54 5.39 -12.66 10.35
CA LEU A 54 4.78 -13.59 9.42
C LEU A 54 5.31 -13.37 7.99
N LEU A 55 5.35 -12.13 7.52
CA LEU A 55 5.83 -11.80 6.19
C LEU A 55 7.30 -12.17 6.02
N LEU A 56 8.16 -11.83 6.98
CA LEU A 56 9.58 -12.17 6.97
C LEU A 56 9.79 -13.69 6.97
N THR A 57 9.12 -14.42 7.85
CA THR A 57 9.24 -15.89 7.92
C THR A 57 8.78 -16.54 6.62
N THR A 58 7.68 -16.05 6.04
CA THR A 58 7.15 -16.56 4.77
C THR A 58 8.09 -16.26 3.61
N LEU A 59 8.65 -15.05 3.58
CA LEU A 59 9.63 -14.64 2.56
C LEU A 59 10.90 -15.50 2.65
N LEU A 60 11.47 -15.66 3.84
CA LEU A 60 12.67 -16.48 4.05
C LEU A 60 12.44 -17.95 3.66
N ALA A 61 11.27 -18.51 4.00
CA ALA A 61 10.91 -19.86 3.57
C ALA A 61 10.82 -19.97 2.04
N SER A 62 10.28 -18.95 1.37
CA SER A 62 10.16 -18.91 -0.10
C SER A 62 11.54 -18.75 -0.75
N VAL A 63 12.41 -17.91 -0.20
CA VAL A 63 13.81 -17.78 -0.65
C VAL A 63 14.56 -19.10 -0.51
N GLY A 64 14.38 -19.82 0.61
CA GLY A 64 14.97 -21.16 0.79
C GLY A 64 14.49 -22.18 -0.25
N GLN A 65 13.20 -22.16 -0.59
CA GLN A 65 12.63 -23.02 -1.64
C GLN A 65 13.12 -22.66 -3.04
N HIS A 66 13.51 -21.40 -3.27
CA HIS A 66 14.02 -20.89 -4.53
C HIS A 66 15.52 -20.56 -4.50
N ALA A 67 16.28 -21.19 -3.61
CA ALA A 67 17.70 -20.91 -3.41
C ALA A 67 18.53 -21.14 -4.69
N ALA A 68 18.15 -22.12 -5.52
CA ALA A 68 18.82 -22.42 -6.79
C ALA A 68 18.71 -21.27 -7.81
N GLN A 69 17.66 -20.44 -7.73
CA GLN A 69 17.51 -19.25 -8.56
C GLN A 69 18.11 -18.01 -7.89
N PHE A 70 18.07 -17.94 -6.56
CA PHE A 70 18.59 -16.82 -5.78
C PHE A 70 20.12 -16.77 -5.73
N GLY A 71 20.79 -17.92 -5.57
CA GLY A 71 22.26 -18.01 -5.49
C GLY A 71 23.00 -17.42 -6.70
N PRO A 72 22.70 -17.86 -7.95
CA PRO A 72 23.34 -17.31 -9.15
C PRO A 72 23.15 -15.79 -9.31
N MET A 73 22.01 -15.28 -8.87
CA MET A 73 21.71 -13.84 -8.89
C MET A 73 22.62 -13.05 -7.94
N ILE A 74 22.86 -13.58 -6.74
CA ILE A 74 23.79 -12.99 -5.77
C ILE A 74 25.21 -12.98 -6.35
N GLU A 75 25.67 -14.07 -6.96
CA GLU A 75 27.00 -14.14 -7.58
C GLU A 75 27.14 -13.16 -8.75
N GLN A 76 26.10 -13.03 -9.59
CA GLN A 76 26.10 -12.04 -10.67
C GLN A 76 26.12 -10.61 -10.12
N ALA A 77 25.39 -10.32 -9.04
CA ALA A 77 25.36 -9.00 -8.43
C ALA A 77 26.72 -8.63 -7.80
N LYS A 78 27.42 -9.60 -7.18
CA LYS A 78 28.80 -9.42 -6.70
C LYS A 78 29.76 -9.01 -7.82
N ALA A 79 29.63 -9.60 -9.01
CA ALA A 79 30.45 -9.23 -10.16
C ALA A 79 30.23 -7.78 -10.63
N THR A 80 29.09 -7.16 -10.25
CA THR A 80 28.78 -5.74 -10.48
C THR A 80 29.10 -4.83 -9.28
N GLY A 81 29.78 -5.35 -8.25
CA GLY A 81 30.17 -4.62 -7.05
C GLY A 81 29.08 -4.46 -6.00
N ARG A 82 27.92 -5.12 -6.14
CA ARG A 82 26.87 -5.12 -5.10
C ARG A 82 27.11 -6.21 -4.06
N SER A 83 26.86 -5.88 -2.81
CA SER A 83 26.92 -6.89 -1.74
C SER A 83 25.72 -7.87 -1.81
N PRO A 84 25.86 -9.08 -1.26
CA PRO A 84 24.73 -10.00 -1.10
C PRO A 84 23.57 -9.40 -0.31
N GLU A 85 23.87 -8.63 0.74
CA GLU A 85 22.89 -7.95 1.58
C GLU A 85 22.13 -6.88 0.80
N GLU A 86 22.83 -6.08 0.01
CA GLU A 86 22.20 -5.08 -0.86
C GLU A 86 21.28 -5.72 -1.89
N THR A 87 21.73 -6.80 -2.52
CA THR A 87 20.96 -7.54 -3.53
C THR A 87 19.73 -8.19 -2.89
N GLY A 88 19.89 -8.85 -1.75
CA GLY A 88 18.79 -9.45 -1.00
C GLY A 88 17.77 -8.40 -0.54
N ARG A 89 18.23 -7.23 -0.10
CA ARG A 89 17.35 -6.11 0.25
C ARG A 89 16.55 -5.62 -0.96
N LEU A 90 17.17 -5.47 -2.12
CA LEU A 90 16.49 -5.03 -3.35
C LEU A 90 15.43 -6.03 -3.79
N VAL A 91 15.78 -7.32 -3.85
CA VAL A 91 14.82 -8.38 -4.19
C VAL A 91 13.68 -8.41 -3.18
N GLY A 92 13.98 -8.34 -1.87
CA GLY A 92 12.97 -8.31 -0.82
C GLY A 92 12.01 -7.12 -0.95
N GLN A 93 12.53 -5.92 -1.20
CA GLN A 93 11.72 -4.72 -1.43
C GLN A 93 10.78 -4.89 -2.63
N GLU A 94 11.28 -5.40 -3.75
CA GLU A 94 10.46 -5.63 -4.94
C GLU A 94 9.42 -6.73 -4.76
N VAL A 95 9.75 -7.79 -4.02
CA VAL A 95 8.79 -8.83 -3.65
C VAL A 95 7.65 -8.25 -2.82
N VAL A 96 7.95 -7.41 -1.82
CA VAL A 96 6.93 -6.74 -0.99
C VAL A 96 6.07 -5.80 -1.83
N LEU A 97 6.66 -5.00 -2.72
CA LEU A 97 5.91 -4.11 -3.61
C LEU A 97 4.99 -4.88 -4.58
N ASN A 98 5.49 -6.00 -5.12
CA ASN A 98 4.71 -6.84 -6.00
C ASN A 98 3.55 -7.52 -5.23
N LEU A 99 3.83 -8.05 -4.03
CA LEU A 99 2.80 -8.59 -3.13
C LEU A 99 1.69 -7.58 -2.84
N ALA A 100 2.04 -6.35 -2.48
CA ALA A 100 1.08 -5.28 -2.22
C ALA A 100 0.14 -5.02 -3.41
N ARG A 101 0.61 -5.25 -4.65
CA ARG A 101 -0.17 -5.08 -5.89
C ARG A 101 -1.02 -6.29 -6.25
N THR A 102 -0.44 -7.48 -6.15
CA THR A 102 -1.02 -8.68 -6.76
C THR A 102 -1.65 -9.64 -5.77
N CYS A 103 -1.43 -9.44 -4.47
CA CYS A 103 -1.85 -10.37 -3.43
C CYS A 103 -2.76 -9.67 -2.41
N PRO A 104 -4.10 -9.82 -2.54
CA PRO A 104 -5.08 -9.15 -1.68
C PRO A 104 -4.83 -9.35 -0.19
N VAL A 105 -4.53 -10.59 0.23
CA VAL A 105 -4.26 -10.94 1.64
C VAL A 105 -3.02 -10.24 2.21
N SER A 106 -2.04 -9.92 1.35
CA SER A 106 -0.81 -9.24 1.77
C SER A 106 -0.97 -7.72 1.82
N SER A 107 -1.83 -7.14 0.98
CA SER A 107 -1.97 -5.68 0.89
C SER A 107 -2.38 -5.06 2.23
N GLY A 108 -3.35 -5.68 2.92
CA GLY A 108 -3.77 -5.26 4.26
C GLY A 108 -2.72 -5.48 5.35
N LEU A 109 -1.87 -6.51 5.23
CA LEU A 109 -0.73 -6.73 6.14
C LEU A 109 0.33 -5.64 5.96
N ILE A 110 0.75 -5.41 4.72
CA ILE A 110 1.80 -4.45 4.37
C ILE A 110 1.36 -3.03 4.76
N ALA A 111 0.09 -2.69 4.53
CA ALA A 111 -0.46 -1.40 4.93
C ALA A 111 -0.39 -1.19 6.44
N ARG A 112 -0.80 -2.18 7.24
CA ARG A 112 -0.71 -2.09 8.72
C ARG A 112 0.73 -1.91 9.20
N MET A 113 1.68 -2.62 8.61
CA MET A 113 3.10 -2.47 8.94
C MET A 113 3.60 -1.05 8.64
N GLY A 114 3.36 -0.54 7.44
CA GLY A 114 3.77 0.82 7.07
C GLY A 114 3.15 1.88 7.97
N MET A 115 1.88 1.69 8.36
CA MET A 115 1.19 2.62 9.24
C MET A 115 1.66 2.56 10.69
N ALA A 116 2.08 1.39 11.17
CA ALA A 116 2.74 1.28 12.47
C ALA A 116 4.08 2.03 12.48
N GLU A 117 4.85 2.01 11.40
CA GLU A 117 6.08 2.81 11.29
C GLU A 117 5.79 4.31 11.31
N VAL A 118 4.76 4.77 10.59
CA VAL A 118 4.31 6.18 10.62
C VAL A 118 3.89 6.59 12.04
N LYS A 119 3.09 5.75 12.72
CA LYS A 119 2.67 5.98 14.11
C LYS A 119 3.86 6.00 15.08
N ALA A 120 4.84 5.11 14.89
CA ALA A 120 6.03 5.02 15.74
C ALA A 120 6.92 6.26 15.63
N LYS A 121 6.99 6.89 14.44
CA LYS A 121 7.73 8.14 14.23
C LYS A 121 7.06 9.37 14.86
N LYS A 122 5.81 9.24 15.36
CA LYS A 122 5.01 10.33 15.96
C LYS A 122 4.89 11.58 15.09
N GLU A 123 5.11 11.47 13.78
CA GLU A 123 5.06 12.60 12.85
C GLU A 123 3.62 13.13 12.68
N ILE A 124 2.62 12.27 12.89
CA ILE A 124 1.21 12.61 12.77
C ILE A 124 0.48 12.09 14.01
N ASN A 125 -0.18 12.99 14.76
CA ASN A 125 -0.99 12.64 15.91
C ASN A 125 -2.42 13.19 15.76
N VAL A 126 -3.41 12.42 16.18
CA VAL A 126 -4.82 12.84 16.24
C VAL A 126 -5.16 13.08 17.70
N SER A 127 -5.43 14.34 18.07
CA SER A 127 -5.78 14.65 19.46
C SER A 127 -7.13 14.03 19.86
N ASP A 128 -7.33 13.79 21.15
CA ASP A 128 -8.59 13.23 21.67
C ASP A 128 -9.80 14.10 21.34
N ARG A 129 -9.60 15.42 21.25
CA ARG A 129 -10.65 16.37 20.84
C ARG A 129 -11.04 16.19 19.37
N GLU A 130 -10.09 15.91 18.49
CA GLU A 130 -10.30 15.81 17.04
C GLU A 130 -10.80 14.43 16.63
N LYS A 131 -10.37 13.40 17.37
CA LYS A 131 -10.59 11.99 17.03
C LYS A 131 -12.04 11.64 16.72
N PRO A 132 -13.07 12.07 17.47
CA PRO A 132 -14.47 11.74 17.16
C PRO A 132 -14.87 12.25 15.77
N THR A 133 -14.61 13.52 15.47
CA THR A 133 -14.97 14.15 14.20
C THR A 133 -14.16 13.55 13.04
N LEU A 134 -12.83 13.46 13.17
CA LEU A 134 -12.00 12.94 12.09
C LEU A 134 -12.24 11.44 11.82
N THR A 135 -12.66 10.67 12.81
CA THR A 135 -13.05 9.27 12.62
C THR A 135 -14.32 9.15 11.77
N LEU A 136 -15.30 10.05 11.95
CA LEU A 136 -16.50 10.08 11.11
C LEU A 136 -16.14 10.40 9.67
N VAL A 137 -15.29 11.42 9.45
CA VAL A 137 -14.81 11.79 8.12
C VAL A 137 -14.07 10.62 7.46
N ALA A 138 -13.13 9.97 8.17
CA ALA A 138 -12.41 8.82 7.64
C ALA A 138 -13.35 7.66 7.27
N LYS A 139 -14.35 7.36 8.11
CA LYS A 139 -15.36 6.33 7.83
C LYS A 139 -16.20 6.67 6.60
N ASP A 140 -16.64 7.91 6.47
CA ASP A 140 -17.41 8.38 5.31
C ASP A 140 -16.58 8.27 4.03
N ILE A 141 -15.28 8.58 4.08
CA ILE A 141 -14.37 8.40 2.95
C ILE A 141 -14.25 6.91 2.58
N CYS A 142 -13.96 6.07 3.57
CA CYS A 142 -13.82 4.63 3.35
C CYS A 142 -15.11 4.01 2.76
N LEU A 143 -16.27 4.42 3.25
CA LEU A 143 -17.56 3.96 2.74
C LEU A 143 -17.82 4.43 1.29
N GLY A 144 -17.53 5.70 1.00
CA GLY A 144 -17.68 6.26 -0.35
C GLY A 144 -16.75 5.60 -1.37
N LEU A 145 -15.51 5.31 -0.97
CA LEU A 145 -14.57 4.54 -1.79
C LEU A 145 -15.07 3.11 -2.02
N GLU A 146 -15.55 2.45 -0.97
CA GLU A 146 -16.09 1.08 -1.08
C GLU A 146 -17.30 1.01 -2.03
N GLN A 147 -18.23 1.96 -1.90
CA GLN A 147 -19.39 2.03 -2.78
C GLN A 147 -18.98 2.20 -4.25
N ARG A 148 -18.01 3.06 -4.54
CA ARG A 148 -17.50 3.24 -5.92
C ARG A 148 -16.70 2.04 -6.41
N ASN A 149 -15.95 1.40 -5.52
CA ASN A 149 -15.14 0.21 -5.81
C ASN A 149 -16.00 -0.97 -6.28
N GLN A 150 -17.26 -1.08 -5.82
CA GLN A 150 -18.20 -2.10 -6.29
C GLN A 150 -18.58 -1.94 -7.77
N ALA A 151 -18.70 -0.71 -8.26
CA ALA A 151 -19.01 -0.43 -9.67
C ALA A 151 -17.75 -0.45 -10.53
N GLN A 152 -16.65 0.11 -10.02
CA GLN A 152 -15.39 0.21 -10.73
C GLN A 152 -14.23 -0.06 -9.74
N PRO A 153 -13.62 -1.25 -9.78
CA PRO A 153 -12.60 -1.61 -8.81
C PRO A 153 -11.43 -0.62 -8.79
N PHE A 154 -11.16 -0.04 -7.62
CA PHE A 154 -10.17 1.02 -7.41
C PHE A 154 -8.77 0.61 -7.86
N ALA A 155 -8.41 -0.66 -7.63
CA ALA A 155 -7.13 -1.24 -8.07
C ALA A 155 -6.99 -1.34 -9.60
N LYS A 156 -8.10 -1.31 -10.36
CA LYS A 156 -8.09 -1.38 -11.83
C LYS A 156 -8.06 -0.01 -12.51
N LEU A 157 -8.24 1.07 -11.74
CA LEU A 157 -8.19 2.43 -12.26
C LEU A 157 -6.76 2.83 -12.67
N GLY A 158 -6.63 3.84 -13.51
CA GLY A 158 -5.36 4.56 -13.65
C GLY A 158 -5.04 5.38 -12.40
N LYS A 159 -3.78 5.76 -12.21
CA LYS A 159 -3.33 6.62 -11.09
C LYS A 159 -4.16 7.90 -10.96
N ASP A 160 -4.33 8.64 -12.06
CA ASP A 160 -5.05 9.92 -12.04
C ASP A 160 -6.54 9.71 -11.71
N GLN A 161 -7.13 8.62 -12.21
CA GLN A 161 -8.51 8.25 -11.90
C GLN A 161 -8.69 7.86 -10.43
N ARG A 162 -7.72 7.16 -9.82
CA ARG A 162 -7.73 6.88 -8.38
C ARG A 162 -7.65 8.16 -7.56
N MET A 163 -6.75 9.07 -7.93
CA MET A 163 -6.59 10.36 -7.25
C MET A 163 -7.85 11.21 -7.35
N GLN A 164 -8.46 11.28 -8.53
CA GLN A 164 -9.72 11.99 -8.74
C GLN A 164 -10.85 11.37 -7.89
N MET A 165 -11.01 10.04 -7.92
CA MET A 165 -12.03 9.36 -7.13
C MET A 165 -11.84 9.62 -5.63
N LEU A 166 -10.60 9.57 -5.14
CA LEU A 166 -10.29 9.90 -3.75
C LEU A 166 -10.66 11.35 -3.42
N GLN A 167 -10.26 12.30 -4.25
CA GLN A 167 -10.53 13.73 -4.03
C GLN A 167 -12.04 14.01 -3.97
N GLU A 168 -12.82 13.43 -4.88
CA GLU A 168 -14.28 13.57 -4.89
C GLU A 168 -14.92 13.02 -3.61
N VAL A 169 -14.51 11.82 -3.19
CA VAL A 169 -15.05 11.19 -1.98
C VAL A 169 -14.61 11.95 -0.72
N MET A 170 -13.36 12.42 -0.67
CA MET A 170 -12.88 13.28 0.41
C MET A 170 -13.68 14.57 0.50
N GLN A 171 -13.88 15.28 -0.61
CA GLN A 171 -14.67 16.50 -0.65
C GLN A 171 -16.08 16.26 -0.13
N GLN A 172 -16.75 15.20 -0.58
CA GLN A 172 -18.09 14.84 -0.12
C GLN A 172 -18.13 14.56 1.39
N ALA A 173 -17.17 13.80 1.91
CA ALA A 173 -17.08 13.50 3.35
C ALA A 173 -16.82 14.75 4.20
N PHE A 174 -15.94 15.66 3.74
CA PHE A 174 -15.68 16.92 4.42
C PHE A 174 -16.91 17.84 4.42
N LEU A 175 -17.61 17.95 3.29
CA LEU A 175 -18.85 18.73 3.20
C LEU A 175 -19.96 18.16 4.09
N LYS A 176 -20.14 16.84 4.10
CA LYS A 176 -21.09 16.16 4.97
C LYS A 176 -20.83 16.41 6.46
N ASN A 177 -19.57 16.61 6.84
CA ASN A 177 -19.15 16.86 8.21
C ASN A 177 -18.76 18.34 8.46
N ALA A 178 -19.17 19.27 7.59
CA ALA A 178 -18.68 20.65 7.59
C ALA A 178 -18.95 21.40 8.90
N ASP A 179 -20.12 21.21 9.52
CA ASP A 179 -20.47 21.86 10.78
C ASP A 179 -19.57 21.40 11.94
N ALA A 180 -19.33 20.09 12.03
CA ALA A 180 -18.47 19.52 13.06
C ALA A 180 -17.01 19.95 12.87
N MET A 181 -16.55 20.02 11.61
CA MET A 181 -15.22 20.52 11.26
C MET A 181 -15.06 22.00 11.58
N THR A 182 -16.07 22.82 11.25
CA THR A 182 -16.09 24.27 11.54
C THR A 182 -16.10 24.53 13.04
N LYS A 183 -16.86 23.77 13.83
CA LYS A 183 -16.85 23.87 15.30
C LYS A 183 -15.48 23.52 15.90
N LEU A 184 -14.74 22.62 15.26
CA LEU A 184 -13.46 22.12 15.76
C LEU A 184 -12.28 23.03 15.36
N TYR A 185 -12.25 23.48 14.10
CA TYR A 185 -11.11 24.19 13.50
C TYR A 185 -11.40 25.66 13.12
N GLY A 186 -12.64 26.12 13.26
CA GLY A 186 -13.08 27.44 12.84
C GLY A 186 -13.60 27.49 11.39
N SER A 187 -14.32 28.55 11.05
CA SER A 187 -14.97 28.73 9.73
C SER A 187 -14.00 28.89 8.57
N GLY A 188 -12.75 29.31 8.84
CA GLY A 188 -11.70 29.45 7.83
C GLY A 188 -11.05 28.14 7.38
N VAL A 189 -11.35 27.00 8.04
CA VAL A 189 -10.64 25.74 7.80
C VAL A 189 -10.71 25.27 6.35
N PHE A 190 -11.83 25.49 5.67
CA PHE A 190 -12.04 25.08 4.28
C PHE A 190 -11.49 26.07 3.24
N LEU A 191 -11.05 27.26 3.66
CA LEU A 191 -10.60 28.31 2.75
C LEU A 191 -9.10 28.27 2.48
N ASP A 192 -8.34 27.54 3.29
CA ASP A 192 -6.88 27.50 3.22
C ASP A 192 -6.36 26.07 3.09
N ALA A 193 -5.70 25.79 1.96
CA ALA A 193 -5.08 24.50 1.69
C ALA A 193 -3.99 24.13 2.72
N ALA A 194 -3.30 25.13 3.29
CA ALA A 194 -2.29 24.92 4.32
C ALA A 194 -2.91 24.36 5.61
N ASN A 195 -4.15 24.75 5.93
CA ASN A 195 -4.88 24.22 7.08
C ASN A 195 -5.46 22.83 6.80
N MET A 196 -5.90 22.57 5.56
CA MET A 196 -6.48 21.29 5.17
C MET A 196 -5.46 20.16 5.05
N LYS A 197 -4.20 20.46 4.68
CA LYS A 197 -3.15 19.43 4.56
C LYS A 197 -2.94 18.61 5.84
N PRO A 198 -2.62 19.20 7.02
CA PRO A 198 -2.41 18.42 8.25
C PRO A 198 -3.70 17.74 8.75
N ILE A 199 -4.88 18.28 8.41
CA ILE A 199 -6.15 17.60 8.66
C ILE A 199 -6.27 16.34 7.78
N GLY A 200 -5.97 16.46 6.49
CA GLY A 200 -5.96 15.36 5.53
C GLY A 200 -4.99 14.24 5.93
N GLU A 201 -3.80 14.59 6.41
CA GLU A 201 -2.81 13.62 6.93
C GLU A 201 -3.36 12.83 8.14
N ARG A 202 -4.02 13.52 9.08
CA ARG A 202 -4.68 12.91 10.24
C ARG A 202 -5.87 12.03 9.86
N VAL A 203 -6.66 12.44 8.86
CA VAL A 203 -7.74 11.62 8.30
C VAL A 203 -7.16 10.39 7.59
N GLY A 204 -6.08 10.54 6.82
CA GLY A 204 -5.35 9.43 6.20
C GLY A 204 -4.85 8.42 7.24
N LEU A 205 -4.34 8.89 8.39
CA LEU A 205 -3.95 8.03 9.50
C LEU A 205 -5.13 7.20 10.06
N LEU A 206 -6.34 7.77 10.12
CA LEU A 206 -7.53 7.04 10.57
C LEU A 206 -8.12 6.13 9.48
N MET A 207 -7.99 6.52 8.21
CA MET A 207 -8.35 5.67 7.06
C MET A 207 -7.48 4.42 7.01
N ALA A 208 -6.21 4.51 7.39
CA ALA A 208 -5.32 3.36 7.47
C ALA A 208 -5.81 2.26 8.44
N ASP A 209 -6.51 2.64 9.51
CA ASP A 209 -7.11 1.69 10.44
C ASP A 209 -8.44 1.12 9.91
N THR A 210 -9.13 1.85 9.03
CA THR A 210 -10.50 1.53 8.59
C THR A 210 -10.55 0.86 7.21
N CYS A 211 -9.79 1.38 6.25
CA CYS A 211 -9.74 0.92 4.86
C CYS A 211 -8.30 1.00 4.26
N PRO A 212 -7.34 0.27 4.84
CA PRO A 212 -5.91 0.36 4.48
C PRO A 212 -5.57 0.06 3.02
N SER A 213 -6.38 -0.75 2.34
CA SER A 213 -6.15 -1.16 0.96
C SER A 213 -6.17 0.01 -0.03
N TYR A 214 -7.02 1.01 0.18
CA TYR A 214 -7.08 2.18 -0.70
C TYR A 214 -5.81 3.05 -0.57
N LEU A 215 -5.34 3.26 0.66
CA LEU A 215 -4.09 4.00 0.90
C LEU A 215 -2.87 3.27 0.36
N MET A 216 -2.85 1.94 0.45
CA MET A 216 -1.79 1.12 -0.13
C MET A 216 -1.68 1.36 -1.64
N GLN A 217 -2.79 1.36 -2.37
CA GLN A 217 -2.78 1.60 -3.81
C GLN A 217 -2.25 3.00 -4.17
N LEU A 218 -2.61 4.01 -3.39
CA LEU A 218 -2.10 5.37 -3.57
C LEU A 218 -0.60 5.48 -3.25
N GLY A 219 -0.13 4.75 -2.23
CA GLY A 219 1.29 4.65 -1.92
C GLY A 219 2.09 4.00 -3.05
N LEU A 220 1.54 2.94 -3.66
CA LEU A 220 2.14 2.26 -4.81
C LEU A 220 2.24 3.20 -6.03
N ASP A 221 1.21 4.02 -6.28
CA ASP A 221 1.22 5.04 -7.34
C ASP A 221 2.30 6.10 -7.13
N HIS A 222 2.52 6.53 -5.89
CA HIS A 222 3.55 7.50 -5.55
C HIS A 222 4.96 6.94 -5.83
N ILE A 223 5.20 5.68 -5.44
CA ILE A 223 6.47 4.99 -5.70
C ILE A 223 6.74 4.86 -7.21
N ASP A 224 5.72 4.53 -8.01
CA ASP A 224 5.87 4.41 -9.46
C ASP A 224 6.23 5.74 -10.14
N THR A 225 5.76 6.85 -9.57
CA THR A 225 6.09 8.21 -10.05
C THR A 225 7.54 8.56 -9.74
N GLN A 226 8.04 8.22 -8.55
CA GLN A 226 9.44 8.46 -8.19
C GLN A 226 10.42 7.66 -9.05
N LYS A 227 10.02 6.48 -9.54
CA LYS A 227 10.84 5.64 -10.42
C LYS A 227 10.83 6.07 -11.88
N ASN A 228 9.82 6.81 -12.32
CA ASN A 228 9.67 7.30 -13.70
C ASN A 228 9.25 8.79 -13.70
N PRO A 229 10.15 9.72 -13.34
CA PRO A 229 9.87 11.15 -13.29
C PRO A 229 9.55 11.76 -14.67
#